data_AF-A0A973MV81-F1
#
_entry.id   AF-A0A973MV81-F1
#
_cell.length_a   1.000
_cell.length_b   1.000
_cell.length_c   1.000
_cell.angle_alpha   90.00
_cell.angle_beta   90.00
_cell.angle_gamma   90.00
#
_symmetry.space_group_name_H-M   'P 1'
#
loop_
_entity.id
_entity.type
_entity.pdbx_description
1 polymer ?
#
loop_
_entity_poly.entity_id
_entity_poly.type
_entity_poly.pdbx_seq_one_letter_code
_entity_poly.pdbx_strand_id
1 'polypeptide(L)'
;MTMTTVTDLYPSRGTTEVSIPRQDPVVWGSPDTPGPITTGDLQSFERDGFLAIDQLIADDEVAVYRQELERLVTDPAIRADERSIIEPKSKEIRSVFEVHKISEVFANLVRDERVVGRARQILGSDVYVHQSRINVKPGFGASGFYWHSDFETWHAEDGLPNMR
;
A
#
# COMPACT_ATOMS: atom_id res chain seq x y z
N MET A 1 -9.05 27.56 24.00
CA MET A 1 -8.60 26.45 23.13
C MET A 1 -7.88 25.45 24.00
N THR A 2 -8.54 24.35 24.36
CA THR A 2 -7.90 23.22 25.05
C THR A 2 -7.05 22.51 24.00
N MET A 3 -5.72 22.58 24.12
CA MET A 3 -4.82 21.71 23.36
C MET A 3 -5.00 20.30 23.91
N THR A 4 -5.62 19.43 23.14
CA THR A 4 -5.62 17.99 23.42
C THR A 4 -4.19 17.51 23.17
N THR A 5 -3.46 17.17 24.24
CA THR A 5 -2.17 16.47 24.11
C THR A 5 -2.46 15.08 23.57
N VAL A 6 -2.16 14.85 22.29
CA VAL A 6 -2.16 13.52 21.70
C VAL A 6 -0.88 12.82 22.13
N THR A 7 -0.99 11.72 22.85
CA THR A 7 0.16 10.88 23.20
C THR A 7 0.63 10.17 21.95
N ASP A 8 1.89 10.38 21.59
CA ASP A 8 2.57 9.61 20.54
C ASP A 8 2.90 8.20 21.07
N LEU A 9 2.29 7.17 20.48
CA LEU A 9 2.50 5.77 20.85
C LEU A 9 3.70 5.15 20.13
N TYR A 10 4.21 5.77 19.07
CA TYR A 10 5.24 5.24 18.18
C TYR A 10 6.33 6.26 17.85
N PRO A 11 6.98 6.89 18.87
CA PRO A 11 8.01 7.87 18.63
C PRO A 11 9.19 7.30 17.83
N SER A 12 9.54 7.97 16.73
CA SER A 12 10.66 7.63 15.85
C SER A 12 11.57 8.85 15.63
N ARG A 13 12.72 8.64 14.97
CA ARG A 13 13.70 9.70 14.59
C ARG A 13 14.27 10.49 15.78
N GLY A 14 14.24 9.88 16.96
CA GLY A 14 14.90 10.38 18.16
C GLY A 14 16.43 10.24 18.08
N THR A 15 17.11 10.66 19.15
CA THR A 15 18.58 10.64 19.22
C THR A 15 19.17 9.27 19.58
N THR A 16 18.33 8.30 19.92
CA THR A 16 18.71 6.96 20.36
C THR A 16 17.89 5.91 19.64
N GLU A 17 18.51 4.77 19.34
CA GLU A 17 17.79 3.60 18.82
C GLU A 17 16.87 3.02 19.89
N VAL A 18 15.61 2.80 19.53
CA VAL A 18 14.58 2.22 20.39
C VAL A 18 13.79 1.18 19.61
N SER A 19 13.42 0.09 20.27
CA SER A 19 12.46 -0.89 19.76
C SER A 19 11.20 -0.80 20.60
N ILE A 20 10.09 -0.45 19.96
CA ILE A 20 8.81 -0.19 20.62
C ILE A 20 7.87 -1.35 20.30
N PRO A 21 7.32 -2.05 21.32
CA PRO A 21 6.31 -3.07 21.09
C PRO A 21 5.09 -2.49 20.37
N ARG A 22 4.52 -3.26 19.43
CA ARG A 22 3.25 -2.90 18.79
C ARG A 22 2.15 -2.75 19.85
N GLN A 23 1.42 -1.64 19.84
CA GLN A 23 0.32 -1.35 20.77
C GLN A 23 -1.07 -1.55 20.13
N ASP A 24 -1.12 -1.69 18.81
CA ASP A 24 -2.36 -1.89 18.04
C ASP A 24 -2.59 -3.38 17.68
N PRO A 25 -3.84 -3.85 17.53
CA PRO A 25 -4.15 -5.17 16.96
C PRO A 25 -3.59 -5.33 15.54
N VAL A 26 -3.13 -6.53 15.16
CA VAL A 26 -2.77 -6.82 13.76
C VAL A 26 -4.02 -7.04 12.91
N VAL A 27 -4.98 -7.80 13.44
CA VAL A 27 -6.32 -7.96 12.88
C VAL A 27 -7.31 -7.24 13.80
N TRP A 28 -7.95 -6.21 13.27
CA TRP A 28 -8.94 -5.38 13.96
C TRP A 28 -10.36 -5.92 13.82
N GLY A 29 -10.63 -6.71 12.78
CA GLY A 29 -11.91 -7.40 12.60
C GLY A 29 -12.15 -8.45 13.69
N SER A 30 -13.42 -8.63 14.08
CA SER A 30 -13.83 -9.79 14.89
C SER A 30 -13.82 -11.08 14.05
N PRO A 31 -13.81 -12.27 14.69
CA PRO A 31 -13.92 -13.56 13.99
C PRO A 31 -15.16 -13.68 13.08
N ASP A 32 -16.23 -12.94 13.39
CA ASP A 32 -17.48 -12.91 12.61
C ASP A 32 -17.48 -11.84 11.51
N THR A 33 -16.38 -11.09 11.34
CA THR A 33 -16.29 -10.05 10.31
C THR A 33 -16.38 -10.71 8.93
N PRO A 34 -17.41 -10.38 8.13
CA PRO A 34 -17.56 -10.98 6.82
C PRO A 34 -16.39 -10.54 5.91
N GLY A 35 -15.87 -11.49 5.13
CA GLY A 35 -14.85 -11.18 4.15
C GLY A 35 -14.28 -12.44 3.49
N PRO A 36 -13.42 -12.26 2.49
CA PRO A 36 -12.94 -13.35 1.64
C PRO A 36 -11.74 -14.11 2.23
N ILE A 37 -11.20 -13.70 3.38
CA ILE A 37 -10.08 -14.37 4.06
C ILE A 37 -10.64 -15.44 5.01
N THR A 38 -10.08 -16.64 4.96
CA THR A 38 -10.45 -17.71 5.88
C THR A 38 -9.92 -17.43 7.29
N THR A 39 -10.52 -18.06 8.31
CA THR A 39 -10.04 -17.91 9.69
C THR A 39 -8.58 -18.37 9.86
N GLY A 40 -8.17 -19.44 9.18
CA GLY A 40 -6.78 -19.94 9.24
C GLY A 40 -5.79 -18.98 8.58
N ASP A 41 -6.18 -18.33 7.49
CA ASP A 41 -5.36 -17.33 6.80
C ASP A 41 -5.28 -16.03 7.62
N LEU A 42 -6.36 -15.62 8.30
CA LEU A 42 -6.33 -14.48 9.23
C LEU A 42 -5.36 -14.72 10.39
N GLN A 43 -5.35 -15.94 10.96
CA GLN A 43 -4.40 -16.32 12.02
C GLN A 43 -2.95 -16.31 11.51
N SER A 44 -2.74 -16.72 10.26
CA SER A 44 -1.41 -16.69 9.64
C SER A 44 -0.97 -15.25 9.36
N PHE A 45 -1.86 -14.40 8.88
CA PHE A 45 -1.61 -12.95 8.74
C PHE A 45 -1.30 -12.30 10.08
N GLU A 46 -2.04 -12.60 11.14
CA GLU A 46 -1.80 -12.08 12.48
C GLU A 46 -0.41 -12.47 13.02
N ARG A 47 0.01 -13.72 12.81
CA ARG A 47 1.30 -14.24 13.25
C ARG A 47 2.47 -13.72 12.41
N ASP A 48 2.32 -13.72 11.09
CA ASP A 48 3.44 -13.55 10.14
C ASP A 48 3.51 -12.11 9.58
N GLY A 49 2.44 -11.33 9.68
CA GLY A 49 2.35 -9.95 9.19
C GLY A 49 2.12 -9.81 7.68
N PHE A 50 1.90 -10.91 6.96
CA PHE A 50 1.58 -10.92 5.53
C PHE A 50 0.71 -12.13 5.16
N LEU A 51 0.04 -12.03 4.00
CA LEU A 51 -0.76 -13.11 3.42
C LEU A 51 -0.54 -13.16 1.91
N ALA A 52 -0.23 -14.34 1.36
CA ALA A 52 -0.14 -14.57 -0.07
C ALA A 52 -1.45 -15.19 -0.57
N ILE A 53 -2.00 -14.64 -1.66
CA ILE A 53 -3.19 -15.17 -2.32
C ILE A 53 -2.80 -15.58 -3.74
N ASP A 54 -2.79 -16.88 -3.99
CA ASP A 54 -2.55 -17.40 -5.32
C ASP A 54 -3.74 -17.09 -6.23
N GLN A 55 -3.45 -16.65 -7.46
CA GLN A 55 -4.44 -16.44 -8.51
C GLN A 55 -5.63 -15.55 -8.08
N LEU A 56 -5.34 -14.43 -7.40
CA LEU A 56 -6.36 -13.44 -7.01
C LEU A 56 -7.16 -12.91 -8.20
N ILE A 57 -6.49 -12.74 -9.34
CA ILE A 57 -7.05 -12.30 -10.63
C ILE A 57 -6.69 -13.31 -11.72
N ALA A 58 -7.52 -13.41 -12.75
CA ALA A 58 -7.34 -14.31 -13.87
C ALA A 58 -6.32 -13.79 -14.90
N ASP A 59 -5.83 -14.67 -15.76
CA ASP A 59 -4.76 -14.35 -16.73
C ASP A 59 -5.17 -13.26 -17.74
N ASP A 60 -6.44 -13.20 -18.11
CA ASP A 60 -7.02 -12.16 -18.97
C ASP A 60 -7.08 -10.80 -18.25
N GLU A 61 -7.44 -10.78 -16.96
CA GLU A 61 -7.36 -9.59 -16.13
C GLU A 61 -5.91 -9.08 -16.00
N VAL A 62 -4.95 -10.00 -15.80
CA VAL A 62 -3.51 -9.66 -15.78
C VAL A 62 -3.10 -9.00 -17.09
N ALA A 63 -3.58 -9.48 -18.24
CA ALA A 63 -3.28 -8.87 -19.53
C ALA A 63 -3.81 -7.43 -19.64
N VAL A 64 -5.01 -7.15 -19.11
CA VAL A 64 -5.57 -5.79 -19.05
C VAL A 64 -4.68 -4.86 -18.23
N TYR A 65 -4.26 -5.28 -17.04
CA TYR A 65 -3.38 -4.45 -16.18
C TYR A 65 -1.99 -4.22 -16.79
N ARG A 66 -1.45 -5.21 -17.52
CA ARG A 66 -0.18 -5.07 -18.25
C ARG A 66 -0.30 -4.04 -19.38
N GLN A 67 -1.36 -4.10 -20.16
CA GLN A 67 -1.60 -3.15 -21.24
C GLN A 67 -1.77 -1.73 -20.69
N GLU A 68 -2.51 -1.56 -19.59
CA GLU A 68 -2.67 -0.26 -18.96
C GLU A 68 -1.35 0.27 -18.37
N LEU A 69 -0.54 -0.60 -17.76
CA LEU A 69 0.80 -0.24 -17.31
C LEU A 69 1.64 0.29 -18.47
N GLU A 70 1.69 -0.43 -19.60
CA GLU A 70 2.43 -0.01 -20.80
C GLU A 70 1.95 1.35 -21.32
N ARG A 71 0.63 1.56 -21.36
CA ARG A 71 0.04 2.85 -21.74
C ARG A 71 0.51 3.97 -20.80
N LEU A 72 0.40 3.78 -19.48
CA LEU A 72 0.78 4.79 -18.50
C LEU A 72 2.27 5.15 -18.56
N VAL A 73 3.16 4.16 -18.71
CA VAL A 73 4.61 4.41 -18.67
C VAL A 73 5.17 4.98 -19.99
N THR A 74 4.40 4.89 -21.08
CA THR A 74 4.77 5.46 -22.39
C THR A 74 4.09 6.79 -22.69
N ASP A 75 3.07 7.17 -21.91
CA ASP A 75 2.31 8.41 -22.08
C ASP A 75 3.14 9.64 -21.68
N PRO A 76 3.43 10.57 -22.61
CA PRO A 76 4.17 11.79 -22.33
C PRO A 76 3.49 12.70 -21.30
N ALA A 77 2.15 12.68 -21.22
CA ALA A 77 1.40 13.46 -20.25
C ALA A 77 1.59 12.91 -18.83
N ILE A 78 1.56 11.57 -18.68
CA ILE A 78 1.86 10.93 -17.39
C ILE A 78 3.30 11.20 -16.98
N ARG A 79 4.25 11.14 -17.92
CA ARG A 79 5.66 11.44 -17.64
C ARG A 79 5.89 12.88 -17.18
N ALA A 80 5.07 13.82 -17.63
CA ALA A 80 5.14 15.23 -17.23
C ALA A 80 4.35 15.54 -15.94
N ASP A 81 3.56 14.61 -15.43
CA ASP A 81 2.77 14.77 -14.21
C ASP A 81 3.67 14.69 -12.96
N GLU A 82 3.40 15.53 -11.96
CA GLU A 82 4.14 15.56 -10.68
C GLU A 82 4.05 14.26 -9.88
N ARG A 83 3.01 13.45 -10.14
CA ARG A 83 2.83 12.13 -9.54
C ARG A 83 3.81 11.09 -10.11
N SER A 84 4.55 11.42 -11.16
CA SER A 84 5.52 10.52 -11.79
C SER A 84 6.94 10.77 -11.30
N ILE A 85 7.59 9.71 -10.83
CA ILE A 85 9.01 9.72 -10.51
C ILE A 85 9.78 9.23 -11.72
N ILE A 86 10.62 10.12 -12.26
CA ILE A 86 11.44 9.88 -13.45
C ILE A 86 12.86 9.48 -13.05
N GLU A 87 13.39 8.43 -13.64
CA GLU A 87 14.78 8.04 -13.44
C GLU A 87 15.71 9.08 -14.08
N PRO A 88 16.68 9.66 -13.34
CA PRO A 88 17.47 10.77 -13.85
C PRO A 88 18.27 10.47 -15.13
N LYS A 89 18.71 9.23 -15.34
CA LYS A 89 19.57 8.84 -16.47
C LYS A 89 18.77 8.44 -17.71
N SER A 90 17.92 7.42 -17.63
CA SER A 90 17.10 6.89 -18.73
C SER A 90 15.95 7.82 -19.10
N LYS A 91 15.54 8.69 -18.16
CA LYS A 91 14.35 9.54 -18.25
C LYS A 91 13.05 8.76 -18.38
N GLU A 92 13.05 7.48 -18.01
CA GLU A 92 11.86 6.64 -17.96
C GLU A 92 11.12 6.81 -16.64
N ILE A 93 9.83 6.49 -16.65
CA ILE A 93 9.02 6.45 -15.44
C ILE A 93 9.48 5.27 -14.57
N ARG A 94 9.93 5.56 -13.35
CA ARG A 94 10.25 4.56 -12.32
C ARG A 94 9.03 4.26 -11.46
N SER A 95 8.22 5.27 -11.18
CA SER A 95 7.02 5.12 -10.39
C SER A 95 5.96 6.13 -10.75
N VAL A 96 4.71 5.74 -10.59
CA VAL A 96 3.56 6.63 -10.71
C VAL A 96 2.75 6.51 -9.43
N PHE A 97 2.48 7.64 -8.77
CA PHE A 97 1.65 7.74 -7.57
C PHE A 97 0.20 8.07 -7.93
N GLU A 98 -0.71 7.90 -6.98
CA GLU A 98 -2.15 8.18 -7.16
C GLU A 98 -2.74 7.49 -8.39
N VAL A 99 -2.24 6.29 -8.70
CA VAL A 99 -2.61 5.49 -9.87
C VAL A 99 -4.13 5.27 -9.96
N HIS A 100 -4.76 5.04 -8.81
CA HIS A 100 -6.21 4.89 -8.69
C HIS A 100 -7.02 6.17 -9.05
N LYS A 101 -6.37 7.34 -9.14
CA LYS A 101 -7.00 8.61 -9.56
C LYS A 101 -6.71 8.96 -11.02
N ILE A 102 -5.68 8.37 -11.63
CA ILE A 102 -5.27 8.64 -13.02
C ILE A 102 -5.71 7.55 -14.00
N SER A 103 -6.02 6.34 -13.49
CA SER A 103 -6.38 5.18 -14.29
C SER A 103 -7.63 4.52 -13.74
N GLU A 104 -8.69 4.48 -14.53
CA GLU A 104 -9.93 3.79 -14.17
C GLU A 104 -9.72 2.27 -14.05
N VAL A 105 -8.83 1.70 -14.86
CA VAL A 105 -8.48 0.27 -14.80
C VAL A 105 -7.90 -0.08 -13.43
N PHE A 106 -6.92 0.68 -12.93
CA PHE A 106 -6.37 0.46 -11.59
C PHE A 106 -7.32 0.89 -10.47
N ALA A 107 -8.16 1.91 -10.71
CA ALA A 107 -9.21 2.28 -9.75
C ALA A 107 -10.21 1.14 -9.53
N ASN A 108 -10.55 0.39 -10.58
CA ASN A 108 -11.44 -0.76 -10.50
C ASN A 108 -10.79 -1.91 -9.73
N LEU A 109 -9.49 -2.19 -9.95
CA LEU A 109 -8.76 -3.19 -9.16
C LEU A 109 -8.78 -2.86 -7.66
N VAL A 110 -8.54 -1.60 -7.30
CA VAL A 110 -8.51 -1.16 -5.90
C VAL A 110 -9.88 -1.27 -5.23
N ARG A 111 -10.98 -1.13 -5.99
CA ARG A 111 -12.36 -1.26 -5.49
C ARG A 111 -12.90 -2.69 -5.55
N ASP A 112 -12.20 -3.60 -6.22
CA ASP A 112 -12.63 -4.98 -6.37
C ASP A 112 -12.76 -5.65 -4.98
N GLU A 113 -13.86 -6.36 -4.74
CA GLU A 113 -14.14 -7.02 -3.46
C GLU A 113 -13.11 -8.08 -3.08
N ARG A 114 -12.42 -8.66 -4.07
CA ARG A 114 -11.28 -9.54 -3.83
C ARG A 114 -10.11 -8.78 -3.18
N VAL A 115 -9.98 -7.47 -3.38
CA VAL A 115 -8.96 -6.62 -2.76
C VAL A 115 -9.53 -5.89 -1.54
N VAL A 116 -10.51 -5.02 -1.73
CA VAL A 116 -11.02 -4.13 -0.66
C VAL A 116 -11.77 -4.90 0.43
N GLY A 117 -12.39 -6.04 0.10
CA GLY A 117 -13.04 -6.92 1.08
C GLY A 117 -12.03 -7.48 2.09
N ARG A 118 -10.80 -7.80 1.65
CA ARG A 118 -9.71 -8.26 2.52
C ARG A 118 -9.25 -7.15 3.46
N ALA A 119 -9.04 -5.94 2.93
CA ALA A 119 -8.63 -4.79 3.73
C ALA A 119 -9.67 -4.47 4.82
N ARG A 120 -10.97 -4.44 4.47
CA ARG A 120 -12.05 -4.21 5.44
C ARG A 120 -12.14 -5.32 6.49
N GLN A 121 -11.95 -6.57 6.08
CA GLN A 121 -11.96 -7.71 7.01
C GLN A 121 -10.81 -7.62 8.02
N ILE A 122 -9.60 -7.25 7.58
CA ILE A 122 -8.44 -7.08 8.45
C ILE A 122 -8.61 -5.86 9.36
N LEU A 123 -9.05 -4.71 8.82
CA LEU A 123 -9.12 -3.44 9.54
C LEU A 123 -10.43 -3.22 10.33
N GLY A 124 -11.41 -4.11 10.16
CA GLY A 124 -12.67 -4.10 10.90
C GLY A 124 -13.50 -2.83 10.68
N SER A 125 -13.34 -2.16 9.55
CA SER A 125 -14.07 -0.93 9.19
C SER A 125 -14.12 -0.75 7.69
N ASP A 126 -14.89 0.24 7.22
CA ASP A 126 -14.68 0.80 5.89
C ASP A 126 -13.27 1.40 5.79
N VAL A 127 -12.76 1.45 4.56
CA VAL A 127 -11.38 1.83 4.25
C VAL A 127 -11.35 2.82 3.11
N TYR A 128 -10.25 3.56 3.02
CA TYR A 128 -9.91 4.41 1.88
C TYR A 128 -8.47 4.16 1.48
N VAL A 129 -8.09 4.63 0.28
CA VAL A 129 -6.72 4.51 -0.23
C VAL A 129 -5.89 5.64 0.35
N HIS A 130 -4.99 5.33 1.28
CA HIS A 130 -4.01 6.30 1.77
C HIS A 130 -3.01 6.68 0.67
N GLN A 131 -2.49 5.68 -0.05
CA GLN A 131 -1.58 5.87 -1.17
C GLN A 131 -1.72 4.71 -2.16
N SER A 132 -1.48 4.97 -3.45
CA SER A 132 -1.29 3.92 -4.45
C SER A 132 -0.07 4.23 -5.32
N ARG A 133 0.66 3.20 -5.71
CA ARG A 133 1.85 3.36 -6.55
C ARG A 133 2.03 2.18 -7.49
N ILE A 134 2.43 2.47 -8.73
CA ILE A 134 3.07 1.47 -9.61
C ILE A 134 4.57 1.64 -9.49
N ASN A 135 5.29 0.54 -9.26
CA ASN A 135 6.75 0.49 -9.25
C ASN A 135 7.25 -0.26 -10.49
N VAL A 136 7.82 0.48 -11.43
CA VAL A 136 8.41 -0.10 -12.65
C VAL A 136 9.86 -0.48 -12.35
N LYS A 137 10.18 -1.76 -12.50
CA LYS A 137 11.54 -2.28 -12.32
C LYS A 137 12.00 -2.95 -13.62
N PRO A 138 12.66 -2.20 -14.54
CA PRO A 138 13.18 -2.79 -15.75
C PRO A 138 14.28 -3.81 -15.42
N GLY A 139 14.35 -4.87 -16.24
CA GLY A 139 15.44 -5.83 -16.15
C GLY A 139 16.79 -5.13 -16.28
N PHE A 140 17.76 -5.53 -15.44
CA PHE A 140 19.14 -5.02 -15.45
C PHE A 140 19.34 -3.52 -15.11
N GLY A 141 18.28 -2.76 -14.75
CA GLY A 141 18.38 -1.31 -14.51
C GLY A 141 17.82 -0.79 -13.18
N ALA A 142 17.10 -1.60 -12.40
CA ALA A 142 16.46 -1.14 -11.17
C ALA A 142 17.37 -1.30 -9.94
N SER A 143 17.64 -0.20 -9.22
CA SER A 143 18.19 -0.29 -7.86
C SER A 143 17.15 -0.85 -6.90
N GLY A 144 17.61 -1.64 -5.93
CA GLY A 144 16.76 -2.19 -4.87
C GLY A 144 16.15 -1.11 -3.97
N PHE A 145 15.13 -1.49 -3.21
CA PHE A 145 14.63 -0.69 -2.08
C PHE A 145 15.28 -1.25 -0.81
N TYR A 146 15.89 -0.38 0.00
CA TYR A 146 16.40 -0.76 1.30
C TYR A 146 15.26 -1.14 2.25
N TRP A 147 15.57 -1.93 3.27
CA TRP A 147 14.60 -2.29 4.31
C TRP A 147 14.05 -1.05 4.99
N HIS A 148 12.72 -1.02 5.16
CA HIS A 148 11.99 0.03 5.86
C HIS A 148 10.65 -0.54 6.38
N SER A 149 10.03 0.20 7.30
CA SER A 149 8.63 0.03 7.68
C SER A 149 7.84 1.20 7.13
N ASP A 150 6.84 0.93 6.29
CA ASP A 150 5.99 1.99 5.73
C ASP A 150 5.31 2.82 6.83
N PHE A 151 4.84 2.15 7.90
CA PHE A 151 4.19 2.82 9.02
C PHE A 151 5.11 3.84 9.71
N GLU A 152 6.41 3.59 9.83
CA GLU A 152 7.32 4.57 10.45
C GLU A 152 7.28 5.90 9.69
N THR A 153 7.33 5.84 8.35
CA THR A 153 7.32 7.02 7.51
C THR A 153 5.94 7.66 7.48
N TRP A 154 4.86 6.88 7.35
CA TRP A 154 3.49 7.39 7.41
C TRP A 154 3.18 8.05 8.76
N HIS A 155 3.70 7.52 9.86
CA HIS A 155 3.52 8.11 11.19
C HIS A 155 4.32 9.42 11.32
N ALA A 156 5.61 9.38 11.01
CA ALA A 156 6.52 10.49 11.25
C ALA A 156 6.36 11.66 10.25
N GLU A 157 5.97 11.37 9.00
CA GLU A 157 5.88 12.38 7.93
C GLU A 157 4.44 12.72 7.57
N ASP A 158 3.53 11.73 7.55
CA ASP A 158 2.13 11.92 7.12
C ASP A 158 1.16 12.06 8.31
N GLY A 159 1.63 11.79 9.54
CA GLY A 159 0.84 11.92 10.77
C GLY A 159 -0.15 10.78 11.01
N LEU A 160 0.07 9.60 10.42
CA LEU A 160 -0.77 8.42 10.65
C LEU A 160 -0.62 7.96 12.12
N PRO A 161 -1.64 8.09 12.98
CA PRO A 161 -1.44 7.98 14.43
C PRO A 161 -1.25 6.54 14.93
N ASN A 162 -1.89 5.58 14.27
CA ASN A 162 -1.98 4.18 14.68
C ASN A 162 -1.79 3.26 13.48
N MET A 163 -1.36 2.01 13.73
CA MET A 163 -1.19 0.99 12.69
C MET A 163 -2.56 0.42 12.23
N ARG A 164 -3.38 1.27 11.62
CA ARG A 164 -4.73 0.98 11.12
C ARG A 164 -5.07 1.80 9.88
#